data_AF-A0A7S4P0K3-F1
#
_entry.id   AF-A0A7S4P0K3-F1
#
_cell.length_a   1.000
_cell.length_b   1.000
_cell.length_c   1.000
_cell.angle_alpha   90.00
_cell.angle_beta   90.00
_cell.angle_gamma   90.00
#
_symmetry.space_group_name_H-M   'P 1'
#
loop_
_entity.id
_entity.type
_entity.pdbx_description
1 polymer ?
#
loop_
_entity_poly.entity_id
_entity_poly.type
_entity_poly.pdbx_seq_one_letter_code
_entity_poly.pdbx_strand_id
1 'polypeptide(L)'
;PSPSPSPSPSSINHLLHSGADCTGQASAMLVEGRQAAGSWTVFWEDDYLIRKGLQVGHGLGRLLHRNPEEILSRAARCEFELPSSDLEFLCMIVDDLLRLSFPRIVRYHRICRRSTDGRLEESSLVRVTSVKHLEQERLRSTSHTMEILDAGDWDRIHADRSAWMTYMQLKSFLGEELSADELLLTHKKDMLFSEHFATLNETEEGRQKLKRIAMFIRNKFNLSSPPPSDQIETVT
;
A
#
# COMPACT_ATOMS: atom_id res chain seq x y z
N PRO A 1 -44.71 -14.42 41.48
CA PRO A 1 -43.96 -13.64 40.48
C PRO A 1 -42.51 -14.12 40.44
N SER A 2 -42.26 -15.12 39.58
CA SER A 2 -40.96 -15.76 39.38
C SER A 2 -40.19 -15.04 38.27
N PRO A 3 -38.86 -14.87 38.39
CA PRO A 3 -38.09 -14.12 37.41
C PRO A 3 -37.90 -14.90 36.11
N SER A 4 -37.98 -14.19 34.99
CA SER A 4 -37.77 -14.70 33.63
C SER A 4 -36.29 -15.07 33.40
N PRO A 5 -36.01 -16.14 32.64
CA PRO A 5 -34.64 -16.56 32.34
C PRO A 5 -34.01 -15.68 31.24
N SER A 6 -32.74 -15.33 31.44
CA SER A 6 -31.86 -14.70 30.46
C SER A 6 -31.48 -15.70 29.34
N PRO A 7 -31.37 -15.27 28.07
CA PRO A 7 -30.99 -16.16 26.98
C PRO A 7 -29.46 -16.37 26.92
N SER A 8 -29.07 -17.62 26.75
CA SER A 8 -27.70 -18.11 26.57
C SER A 8 -27.12 -17.72 25.20
N PRO A 9 -25.80 -17.47 25.07
CA PRO A 9 -25.15 -17.18 23.80
C PRO A 9 -24.77 -18.48 23.10
N SER A 10 -25.67 -18.99 22.27
CA SER A 10 -25.38 -20.10 21.37
C SER A 10 -26.19 -19.91 20.10
N SER A 11 -25.56 -19.35 19.06
CA SER A 11 -25.89 -19.51 17.62
C SER A 11 -25.17 -18.45 16.76
N ILE A 12 -23.85 -18.49 16.64
CA ILE A 12 -23.14 -17.97 15.44
C ILE A 12 -21.95 -18.89 15.20
N ASN A 13 -22.24 -20.10 14.70
CA ASN A 13 -21.26 -20.98 14.06
C ASN A 13 -22.04 -22.08 13.37
N HIS A 14 -22.60 -21.78 12.20
CA HIS A 14 -22.99 -22.77 11.21
C HIS A 14 -23.24 -22.05 9.88
N LEU A 15 -22.25 -22.10 8.99
CA LEU A 15 -22.43 -22.23 7.54
C LEU A 15 -21.03 -22.46 6.92
N LEU A 16 -20.51 -23.66 7.17
CA LEU A 16 -19.50 -24.31 6.35
C LEU A 16 -20.21 -25.38 5.52
N HIS A 17 -19.98 -25.30 4.20
CA HIS A 17 -20.23 -26.28 3.13
C HIS A 17 -21.66 -26.56 2.65
N SER A 18 -22.00 -25.99 1.49
CA SER A 18 -22.41 -26.77 0.30
C SER A 18 -22.44 -25.85 -0.92
N GLY A 19 -21.73 -26.23 -1.99
CA GLY A 19 -21.69 -25.47 -3.24
C GLY A 19 -20.36 -25.62 -3.99
N ALA A 20 -19.97 -26.85 -4.30
CA ALA A 20 -19.06 -27.09 -5.41
C ALA A 20 -19.84 -26.84 -6.70
N ASP A 21 -19.47 -25.80 -7.45
CA ASP A 21 -19.05 -25.92 -8.86
C ASP A 21 -18.97 -24.56 -9.57
N CYS A 22 -17.88 -24.42 -10.33
CA CYS A 22 -17.73 -23.56 -11.52
C CYS A 22 -17.67 -22.02 -11.33
N THR A 23 -16.45 -21.48 -11.17
CA THR A 23 -15.72 -20.78 -12.25
C THR A 23 -14.32 -20.36 -11.79
N GLY A 24 -13.30 -20.96 -12.40
CA GLY A 24 -12.00 -20.35 -12.71
C GLY A 24 -11.31 -19.55 -11.60
N GLN A 25 -10.77 -20.25 -10.61
CA GLN A 25 -9.68 -19.75 -9.80
C GLN A 25 -8.50 -19.35 -10.72
N ALA A 26 -8.39 -18.07 -11.05
CA ALA A 26 -7.09 -17.47 -11.28
C ALA A 26 -6.41 -17.31 -9.91
N SER A 27 -6.04 -18.46 -9.32
CA SER A 27 -5.06 -18.51 -8.26
C SER A 27 -3.81 -17.90 -8.86
N ALA A 28 -3.50 -16.66 -8.48
CA ALA A 28 -2.22 -16.07 -8.80
C ALA A 28 -1.17 -17.08 -8.33
N MET A 29 -0.50 -17.73 -9.28
CA MET A 29 0.60 -18.65 -8.99
C MET A 29 1.60 -17.87 -8.14
N LEU A 30 1.54 -18.12 -6.83
CA LEU A 30 2.58 -17.73 -5.91
C LEU A 30 3.82 -18.42 -6.41
N VAL A 31 4.78 -17.61 -6.88
CA VAL A 31 6.11 -18.08 -7.21
C VAL A 31 6.70 -18.58 -5.90
N GLU A 32 6.63 -19.89 -5.68
CA GLU A 32 7.29 -20.57 -4.57
C GLU A 32 8.80 -20.32 -4.69
N GLY A 33 9.34 -19.54 -3.75
CA GLY A 33 10.78 -19.27 -3.71
C GLY A 33 11.22 -18.01 -2.99
N ARG A 34 10.32 -17.17 -2.45
CA ARG A 34 10.71 -15.92 -1.75
C ARG A 34 10.19 -15.87 -0.32
N GLN A 35 10.90 -15.10 0.52
CA GLN A 35 10.60 -14.85 1.94
C GLN A 35 9.10 -14.58 2.17
N ALA A 36 8.60 -14.96 3.37
CA ALA A 36 7.19 -15.04 3.73
C ALA A 36 6.30 -14.00 3.03
N ALA A 37 5.54 -14.43 2.02
CA ALA A 37 4.58 -13.57 1.33
C ALA A 37 3.33 -13.38 2.19
N GLY A 38 2.95 -12.13 2.44
CA GLY A 38 1.65 -11.75 2.97
C GLY A 38 0.68 -11.46 1.84
N SER A 39 -0.62 -11.70 2.04
CA SER A 39 -1.64 -11.31 1.06
C SER A 39 -2.91 -10.80 1.71
N TRP A 40 -3.63 -9.95 0.99
CA TRP A 40 -4.99 -9.55 1.33
C TRP A 40 -5.76 -9.19 0.07
N THR A 41 -7.08 -9.35 0.11
CA THR A 41 -7.98 -9.00 -0.98
C THR A 41 -9.06 -8.07 -0.47
N VAL A 42 -9.21 -6.93 -1.13
CA VAL A 42 -10.30 -5.97 -0.88
C VAL A 42 -11.40 -6.26 -1.88
N PHE A 43 -12.64 -6.39 -1.40
CA PHE A 43 -13.83 -6.53 -2.24
C PHE A 43 -14.58 -5.20 -2.28
N TRP A 44 -15.07 -4.84 -3.45
CA TRP A 44 -15.75 -3.56 -3.71
C TRP A 44 -17.23 -3.80 -4.02
N GLU A 45 -18.07 -2.84 -3.66
CA GLU A 45 -19.48 -2.84 -4.08
C GLU A 45 -19.63 -2.43 -5.55
N ASP A 46 -20.74 -2.84 -6.16
CA ASP A 46 -20.99 -2.79 -7.60
C ASP A 46 -21.08 -1.36 -8.16
N ASP A 47 -21.58 -0.43 -7.34
CA ASP A 47 -22.00 0.90 -7.79
C ASP A 47 -21.22 2.04 -7.10
N TYR A 48 -20.44 1.71 -6.07
CA TYR A 48 -19.64 2.67 -5.31
C TYR A 48 -18.28 2.04 -5.02
N LEU A 49 -17.20 2.84 -5.06
CA LEU A 49 -15.86 2.44 -4.57
C LEU A 49 -15.84 2.32 -3.04
N ILE A 50 -16.87 1.68 -2.48
CA ILE A 50 -17.06 1.35 -1.09
C ILE A 50 -16.54 -0.07 -0.89
N ARG A 51 -15.69 -0.23 0.12
CA ARG A 51 -15.18 -1.53 0.51
C ARG A 51 -16.33 -2.38 1.09
N LYS A 52 -16.70 -3.43 0.37
CA LYS A 52 -17.66 -4.46 0.79
C LYS A 52 -17.05 -5.45 1.79
N GLY A 53 -15.77 -5.77 1.62
CA GLY A 53 -15.11 -6.79 2.43
C GLY A 53 -13.60 -6.77 2.32
N LEU A 54 -12.97 -7.51 3.24
CA LEU A 54 -11.53 -7.71 3.29
C LEU A 54 -11.26 -9.17 3.67
N GLN A 55 -10.42 -9.83 2.90
CA GLN A 55 -9.87 -11.13 3.23
C GLN A 55 -8.36 -10.98 3.47
N VAL A 56 -7.85 -11.57 4.54
CA VAL A 56 -6.42 -11.54 4.88
C VAL A 56 -5.87 -12.96 4.80
N GLY A 57 -4.79 -13.14 4.05
CA GLY A 57 -4.06 -14.39 3.98
C GLY A 57 -3.20 -14.60 5.23
N HIS A 58 -3.08 -15.87 5.66
CA HIS A 58 -2.31 -16.25 6.86
C HIS A 58 -0.85 -15.77 6.85
N GLY A 59 -0.25 -15.60 5.67
CA GLY A 59 1.12 -15.09 5.53
C GLY A 59 1.28 -13.65 6.02
N LEU A 60 0.24 -12.81 5.95
CA LEU A 60 0.33 -11.40 6.29
C LEU A 60 0.53 -11.19 7.80
N GLY A 61 -0.14 -11.99 8.63
CA GLY A 61 0.06 -11.97 10.09
C GLY A 61 1.49 -12.28 10.49
N ARG A 62 2.10 -13.29 9.85
CA ARG A 62 3.52 -13.62 10.06
C ARG A 62 4.45 -12.50 9.60
N LEU A 63 4.19 -11.89 8.44
CA LEU A 63 5.01 -10.80 7.92
C LEU A 63 4.99 -9.58 8.84
N LEU A 64 3.80 -9.22 9.36
CA LEU A 64 3.59 -8.03 10.17
C LEU A 64 3.74 -8.26 11.69
N HIS A 65 4.05 -9.49 12.13
CA HIS A 65 4.05 -9.90 13.54
C HIS A 65 2.72 -9.60 14.26
N ARG A 66 1.60 -9.86 13.60
CA ARG A 66 0.25 -9.60 14.12
C ARG A 66 -0.69 -10.78 13.95
N ASN A 67 -1.68 -10.87 14.82
CA ASN A 67 -2.77 -11.82 14.64
C ASN A 67 -3.64 -11.38 13.44
N PRO A 68 -4.04 -12.29 12.52
CA PRO A 68 -4.97 -11.96 11.43
C PRO A 68 -6.26 -11.25 11.88
N GLU A 69 -6.82 -11.60 13.04
CA GLU A 69 -8.02 -10.94 13.59
C GLU A 69 -7.74 -9.47 13.96
N GLU A 70 -6.55 -9.20 14.50
CA GLU A 70 -6.11 -7.84 14.81
C GLU A 70 -5.95 -7.01 13.53
N ILE A 71 -5.38 -7.60 12.48
CA ILE A 71 -5.25 -6.97 11.15
C ILE A 71 -6.63 -6.61 10.60
N LEU A 72 -7.58 -7.55 10.63
CA LEU A 72 -8.95 -7.33 10.17
C LEU A 72 -9.67 -6.25 10.99
N SER A 73 -9.55 -6.30 12.32
CA SER A 73 -10.14 -5.33 13.23
C SER A 73 -9.64 -3.90 12.97
N ARG A 74 -8.31 -3.73 12.85
CA ARG A 74 -7.71 -2.43 12.52
C ARG A 74 -8.12 -1.95 11.14
N ALA A 75 -8.17 -2.82 10.15
CA ALA A 75 -8.62 -2.46 8.81
C ALA A 75 -10.10 -2.04 8.79
N ALA A 76 -10.96 -2.72 9.56
CA ALA A 76 -12.38 -2.37 9.70
C ALA A 76 -12.57 -0.97 10.30
N ARG A 77 -11.72 -0.59 11.27
CA ARG A 77 -11.75 0.72 11.95
C ARG A 77 -11.00 1.83 11.20
N CYS A 78 -10.43 1.54 10.03
CA CYS A 78 -9.50 2.43 9.34
C CYS A 78 -8.30 2.84 10.21
N GLU A 79 -7.94 2.00 11.18
CA GLU A 79 -6.80 2.15 12.09
C GLU A 79 -5.58 1.38 11.59
N PHE A 80 -5.60 0.99 10.31
CA PHE A 80 -4.45 0.36 9.67
C PHE A 80 -3.40 1.44 9.39
N GLU A 81 -2.60 1.71 10.41
CA GLU A 81 -1.38 2.50 10.28
C GLU A 81 -0.49 1.76 9.28
N LEU A 82 -0.41 2.26 8.06
CA LEU A 82 0.70 1.97 7.16
C LEU A 82 1.91 2.63 7.83
N PRO A 83 2.87 1.85 8.38
CA PRO A 83 3.98 2.41 9.13
C PRO A 83 4.93 3.08 8.15
N SER A 84 4.62 4.32 7.79
CA SER A 84 5.28 5.17 6.79
C SER A 84 5.19 6.64 7.25
N SER A 85 6.11 7.50 6.78
CA SER A 85 6.01 8.94 7.02
C SER A 85 4.87 9.58 6.21
N ASP A 86 4.41 10.78 6.57
CA ASP A 86 3.42 11.52 5.78
C ASP A 86 3.86 11.69 4.31
N LEU A 87 5.16 11.95 4.11
CA LEU A 87 5.73 12.12 2.78
C LEU A 87 5.74 10.83 1.97
N GLU A 88 6.15 9.72 2.58
CA GLU A 88 6.12 8.41 1.92
C GLU A 88 4.67 8.02 1.60
N PHE A 89 3.73 8.21 2.53
CA PHE A 89 2.31 7.98 2.32
C PHE A 89 1.73 8.83 1.18
N LEU A 90 2.07 10.11 1.10
CA LEU A 90 1.70 10.98 -0.02
C LEU A 90 2.23 10.42 -1.35
N CYS A 91 3.48 9.97 -1.38
CA CYS A 91 4.06 9.37 -2.58
C CYS A 91 3.33 8.07 -2.98
N MET A 92 2.88 7.27 -2.02
CA MET A 92 2.06 6.08 -2.28
C MET A 92 0.73 6.45 -2.96
N ILE A 93 0.06 7.50 -2.47
CA ILE A 93 -1.19 7.99 -3.06
C ILE A 93 -0.95 8.48 -4.49
N VAL A 94 0.11 9.25 -4.72
CA VAL A 94 0.47 9.72 -6.06
C VAL A 94 0.74 8.54 -7.00
N ASP A 95 1.47 7.53 -6.52
CA ASP A 95 1.75 6.31 -7.29
C ASP A 95 0.46 5.56 -7.69
N ASP A 96 -0.51 5.48 -6.78
CA ASP A 96 -1.81 4.83 -7.03
C ASP A 96 -2.68 5.63 -8.00
N LEU A 97 -2.71 6.96 -7.89
CA LEU A 97 -3.44 7.84 -8.80
C LEU A 97 -2.89 7.77 -10.23
N LEU A 98 -1.56 7.83 -10.38
CA LEU A 98 -0.92 7.75 -11.70
C LEU A 98 -1.08 6.36 -12.34
N ARG A 99 -1.32 5.32 -11.54
CA ARG A 99 -1.49 3.95 -12.02
C ARG A 99 -2.93 3.43 -11.90
N LEU A 100 -3.90 4.32 -11.76
CA LEU A 100 -5.30 3.94 -11.52
C LEU A 100 -5.90 3.11 -12.67
N SER A 101 -5.46 3.33 -13.91
CA SER A 101 -5.90 2.55 -15.07
C SER A 101 -5.22 1.19 -15.20
N PHE A 102 -4.09 0.96 -14.52
CA PHE A 102 -3.33 -0.27 -14.70
C PHE A 102 -3.99 -1.41 -13.93
N PRO A 103 -4.20 -2.58 -14.56
CA PRO A 103 -4.78 -3.75 -13.92
C PRO A 103 -3.81 -4.38 -12.91
N ARG A 104 -2.50 -4.18 -13.08
CA ARG A 104 -1.46 -4.65 -12.17
C ARG A 104 -0.53 -3.50 -11.81
N ILE A 105 -0.30 -3.32 -10.52
CA ILE A 105 0.56 -2.27 -9.97
C ILE A 105 1.61 -2.93 -9.07
N VAL A 106 2.88 -2.61 -9.27
CA VAL A 106 3.97 -3.02 -8.38
C VAL A 106 4.47 -1.80 -7.63
N ARG A 107 4.59 -1.96 -6.32
CA ARG A 107 5.04 -0.95 -5.38
C ARG A 107 6.11 -1.52 -4.46
N TYR A 108 6.83 -0.64 -3.81
CA TYR A 108 8.05 -0.78 -3.03
C TYR A 108 7.98 0.21 -1.88
N HIS A 109 7.87 -0.28 -0.65
CA HIS A 109 7.70 0.57 0.51
C HIS A 109 8.62 0.11 1.62
N ARG A 110 8.89 1.02 2.56
CA ARG A 110 9.40 0.61 3.86
C ARG A 110 8.22 0.23 4.74
N ILE A 111 8.37 -0.84 5.50
CA ILE A 111 7.46 -1.17 6.60
C ILE A 111 8.26 -1.20 7.89
N CYS A 112 7.73 -0.62 8.95
CA CYS A 112 8.27 -0.78 10.30
C CYS A 112 7.30 -1.65 11.10
N ARG A 113 7.79 -2.78 11.60
CA ARG A 113 6.98 -3.62 12.49
C ARG A 113 6.76 -2.91 13.82
N ARG A 114 5.67 -3.25 14.51
CA ARG A 114 5.47 -2.84 15.90
C ARG A 114 5.43 -4.09 16.76
N SER A 115 6.17 -4.05 17.85
CA SER A 115 6.08 -5.05 18.91
C SER A 115 4.70 -4.99 19.60
N THR A 116 4.39 -6.01 20.39
CA THR A 116 3.13 -6.09 21.16
C THR A 116 2.98 -4.96 22.18
N ASP A 117 4.07 -4.37 22.66
CA ASP A 117 4.09 -3.20 23.54
C ASP A 117 4.09 -1.85 22.78
N GLY A 118 3.97 -1.89 21.45
CA GLY A 118 3.80 -0.72 20.60
C GLY A 118 5.08 -0.05 20.11
N ARG A 119 6.27 -0.58 20.44
CA ARG A 119 7.56 -0.03 20.00
C ARG A 119 7.81 -0.29 18.52
N LEU A 120 8.46 0.67 17.85
CA LEU A 120 8.91 0.51 16.47
C LEU A 120 10.09 -0.47 16.40
N GLU A 121 9.89 -1.60 15.73
CA GLU A 121 10.89 -2.65 15.50
C GLU A 121 11.71 -2.37 14.22
N GLU A 122 12.47 -3.36 13.75
CA GLU A 122 13.25 -3.25 12.52
C GLU A 122 12.37 -2.89 11.32
N SER A 123 12.93 -2.08 10.42
CA SER A 123 12.30 -1.74 9.16
C SER A 123 12.72 -2.72 8.08
N SER A 124 11.81 -3.02 7.16
CA SER A 124 12.09 -3.87 6.00
C SER A 124 11.60 -3.19 4.74
N LEU A 125 12.32 -3.41 3.64
CA LEU A 125 11.83 -3.06 2.31
C LEU A 125 10.90 -4.16 1.86
N VAL A 126 9.74 -3.79 1.31
CA VAL A 126 8.77 -4.74 0.78
C VAL A 126 8.35 -4.38 -0.62
N ARG A 127 8.10 -5.39 -1.43
CA ARG A 127 7.38 -5.26 -2.69
C ARG A 127 5.92 -5.59 -2.45
N VAL A 128 5.02 -4.69 -2.84
CA VAL A 128 3.58 -4.91 -2.87
C VAL A 128 3.11 -4.97 -4.31
N THR A 129 2.68 -6.15 -4.75
CA THR A 129 2.00 -6.34 -6.04
C THR A 129 0.50 -6.28 -5.82
N SER A 130 -0.20 -5.44 -6.57
CA SER A 130 -1.65 -5.30 -6.54
C SER A 130 -2.23 -5.65 -7.90
N VAL A 131 -3.28 -6.47 -7.91
CA VAL A 131 -3.98 -6.92 -9.11
C VAL A 131 -5.45 -6.58 -8.97
N LYS A 132 -5.98 -5.82 -9.91
CA LYS A 132 -7.40 -5.47 -10.03
C LYS A 132 -8.11 -6.57 -10.80
N HIS A 133 -9.16 -7.10 -10.20
CA HIS A 133 -10.03 -8.08 -10.85
C HIS A 133 -11.30 -7.36 -11.30
N LEU A 134 -11.44 -7.24 -12.61
CA LEU A 134 -12.60 -6.65 -13.26
C LEU A 134 -13.57 -7.77 -13.66
N GLU A 135 -14.85 -7.54 -13.45
CA GLU A 135 -15.94 -8.35 -13.99
C GLU A 135 -16.88 -7.42 -14.74
N GLN A 136 -17.11 -7.68 -16.03
CA GLN A 136 -17.92 -6.80 -16.90
C GLN A 136 -17.48 -5.32 -16.82
N GLU A 137 -16.17 -5.07 -16.91
CA GLU A 137 -15.54 -3.74 -16.78
C GLU A 137 -15.69 -3.06 -15.40
N ARG A 138 -16.28 -3.74 -14.41
CA ARG A 138 -16.43 -3.23 -13.04
C ARG A 138 -15.38 -3.82 -12.11
N LEU A 139 -14.79 -2.98 -11.25
CA LEU A 139 -13.84 -3.44 -10.25
C LEU A 139 -14.54 -4.24 -9.15
N ARG A 140 -14.32 -5.56 -9.11
CA ARG A 140 -14.88 -6.45 -8.10
C ARG A 140 -14.00 -6.59 -6.89
N SER A 141 -12.71 -6.75 -7.13
CA SER A 141 -11.75 -6.92 -6.06
C SER A 141 -10.37 -6.43 -6.45
N THR A 142 -9.56 -6.18 -5.43
CA THR A 142 -8.13 -5.91 -5.60
C THR A 142 -7.37 -6.84 -4.68
N SER A 143 -6.57 -7.71 -5.28
CA SER A 143 -5.72 -8.66 -4.58
C SER A 143 -4.33 -8.07 -4.42
N HIS A 144 -3.78 -8.18 -3.23
CA HIS A 144 -2.47 -7.65 -2.88
C HIS A 144 -1.58 -8.77 -2.34
N THR A 145 -0.32 -8.74 -2.75
CA THR A 145 0.74 -9.63 -2.24
C THR A 145 1.91 -8.77 -1.82
N MET A 146 2.40 -8.98 -0.61
CA MET A 146 3.54 -8.29 -0.01
C MET A 146 4.66 -9.27 0.25
N GLU A 147 5.86 -8.92 -0.18
CA GLU A 147 7.07 -9.74 -0.06
C GLU A 147 8.20 -8.89 0.49
N ILE A 148 9.00 -9.44 1.40
CA ILE A 148 10.21 -8.77 1.90
C ILE A 148 11.29 -8.85 0.81
N LEU A 149 11.96 -7.73 0.58
CA LEU A 149 13.06 -7.63 -0.37
C LEU A 149 14.40 -7.89 0.33
N ASP A 150 15.28 -8.60 -0.37
CA ASP A 150 16.68 -8.72 0.00
C ASP A 150 17.54 -7.63 -0.67
N ALA A 151 18.84 -7.61 -0.34
CA ALA A 151 19.79 -6.67 -0.91
C ALA A 151 19.89 -6.77 -2.44
N GLY A 152 19.83 -7.99 -3.01
CA GLY A 152 19.92 -8.17 -4.46
C GLY A 152 18.66 -7.71 -5.20
N ASP A 153 17.48 -7.82 -4.58
CA ASP A 153 16.25 -7.20 -5.08
C ASP A 153 16.38 -5.67 -5.11
N TRP A 154 16.95 -5.07 -4.06
CA TRP A 154 17.19 -3.64 -4.02
C TRP A 154 18.14 -3.18 -5.12
N ASP A 155 19.30 -3.84 -5.28
CA ASP A 155 20.29 -3.46 -6.29
C ASP A 155 19.70 -3.46 -7.71
N ARG A 156 18.84 -4.45 -8.01
CA ARG A 156 18.11 -4.51 -9.29
C ARG A 156 17.15 -3.35 -9.47
N ILE A 157 16.37 -3.00 -8.44
CA ILE A 157 15.44 -1.86 -8.49
C ILE A 157 16.21 -0.56 -8.64
N HIS A 158 17.31 -0.42 -7.91
CA HIS A 158 18.11 0.79 -7.93
C HIS A 158 18.78 1.01 -9.30
N ALA A 159 19.23 -0.07 -9.95
CA ALA A 159 19.80 -0.02 -11.29
C ALA A 159 18.78 0.37 -12.38
N ASP A 160 17.50 0.03 -12.20
CA ASP A 160 16.43 0.35 -13.15
C ASP A 160 15.57 1.53 -12.66
N ARG A 161 15.88 2.73 -13.14
CA ARG A 161 15.11 3.95 -12.82
C ARG A 161 13.64 3.88 -13.22
N SER A 162 13.24 3.01 -14.16
CA SER A 162 11.84 2.84 -14.53
C SER A 162 11.04 2.09 -13.45
N ALA A 163 11.72 1.27 -12.64
CA ALA A 163 11.16 0.56 -11.50
C ALA A 163 11.04 1.43 -10.24
N TRP A 164 11.63 2.64 -10.24
CA TRP A 164 11.59 3.51 -9.08
C TRP A 164 10.18 4.02 -8.79
N MET A 165 9.85 4.04 -7.51
CA MET A 165 8.62 4.67 -7.04
C MET A 165 8.72 6.17 -6.91
N THR A 166 7.56 6.82 -6.80
CA THR A 166 7.47 8.27 -6.64
C THR A 166 8.29 8.74 -5.43
N TYR A 167 8.33 7.97 -4.34
CA TYR A 167 9.15 8.29 -3.18
C TYR A 167 10.66 8.31 -3.49
N MET A 168 11.19 7.27 -4.14
CA MET A 168 12.61 7.21 -4.53
C MET A 168 12.97 8.32 -5.54
N GLN A 169 12.08 8.57 -6.50
CA GLN A 169 12.25 9.65 -7.48
C GLN A 169 12.24 11.03 -6.81
N LEU A 170 11.38 11.22 -5.80
CA LEU A 170 11.34 12.45 -5.01
C LEU A 170 12.65 12.63 -4.24
N LYS A 171 13.16 11.58 -3.58
CA LYS A 171 14.43 11.62 -2.85
C LYS A 171 15.57 12.04 -3.76
N SER A 172 15.71 11.39 -4.92
CA SER A 172 16.71 11.78 -5.93
C SER A 172 16.51 13.22 -6.43
N PHE A 173 15.27 13.66 -6.67
CA PHE A 173 14.96 15.04 -7.04
C PHE A 173 15.36 16.07 -5.97
N LEU A 174 15.29 15.69 -4.70
CA LEU A 174 15.73 16.52 -3.58
C LEU A 174 17.26 16.55 -3.43
N GLY A 175 17.99 15.67 -4.13
CA GLY A 175 19.44 15.48 -4.02
C GLY A 175 19.81 14.44 -2.96
N GLU A 176 18.85 13.61 -2.52
CA GLU A 176 19.04 12.53 -1.55
C GLU A 176 19.14 11.20 -2.33
N GLU A 177 20.37 10.76 -2.65
CA GLU A 177 20.61 9.40 -3.14
C GLU A 177 20.99 8.52 -1.95
N LEU A 178 20.09 7.59 -1.61
CA LEU A 178 20.22 6.74 -0.41
C LEU A 178 20.41 5.28 -0.82
N SER A 179 21.34 4.60 -0.16
CA SER A 179 21.46 3.15 -0.19
C SER A 179 20.27 2.47 0.53
N ALA A 180 20.11 1.17 0.33
CA ALA A 180 19.08 0.38 1.04
C ALA A 180 19.21 0.50 2.56
N ASP A 181 20.44 0.37 3.07
CA ASP A 181 20.71 0.43 4.51
C ASP A 181 20.38 1.82 5.07
N GLU A 182 20.72 2.89 4.36
CA GLU A 182 20.38 4.27 4.77
C GLU A 182 18.87 4.50 4.76
N LEU A 183 18.16 3.97 3.77
CA LEU A 183 16.69 4.06 3.71
C LEU A 183 16.02 3.36 4.88
N LEU A 184 16.53 2.20 5.29
CA LEU A 184 16.01 1.46 6.43
C LEU A 184 16.37 2.12 7.77
N LEU A 185 17.61 2.60 7.91
CA LEU A 185 18.10 3.26 9.11
C LEU A 185 17.33 4.56 9.41
N THR A 186 16.99 5.32 8.36
CA THR A 186 16.27 6.59 8.47
C THR A 186 14.77 6.43 8.67
N HIS A 187 14.20 5.25 8.43
CA HIS A 187 12.75 5.07 8.40
C HIS A 187 12.04 5.49 9.68
N LYS A 188 12.55 5.10 10.85
CA LYS A 188 11.96 5.50 12.14
C LYS A 188 12.03 7.00 12.37
N LYS A 189 13.13 7.63 11.94
CA LYS A 189 13.33 9.08 12.05
C LYS A 189 12.32 9.81 11.14
N ASP A 190 12.11 9.31 9.93
CA ASP A 190 11.15 9.85 8.98
C ASP A 190 9.72 9.78 9.51
N MET A 191 9.33 8.62 10.06
CA MET A 191 8.01 8.42 10.65
C MET A 191 7.73 9.34 11.84
N LEU A 192 8.73 9.58 12.70
CA LEU A 192 8.51 10.28 13.97
C LEU A 192 8.83 11.78 13.91
N PHE A 193 9.71 12.22 12.99
CA PHE A 193 10.31 13.55 13.07
C PHE A 193 10.54 14.22 11.71
N SER A 194 11.28 13.59 10.78
CA SER A 194 11.85 14.31 9.62
C SER A 194 10.90 14.55 8.46
N GLU A 195 9.81 13.79 8.36
CA GLU A 195 8.94 13.81 7.17
C GLU A 195 7.46 13.94 7.50
N HIS A 196 7.16 14.48 8.69
CA HIS A 196 5.81 14.83 9.09
C HIS A 196 5.49 16.27 8.64
N PHE A 197 4.36 16.49 7.96
CA PHE A 197 4.07 17.80 7.36
C PHE A 197 3.93 18.92 8.39
N ALA A 198 3.39 18.61 9.58
CA ALA A 198 3.34 19.56 10.69
C ALA A 198 4.74 20.07 11.06
N THR A 199 5.69 19.18 11.30
CA THR A 199 7.08 19.52 11.66
C THR A 199 7.80 20.25 10.53
N LEU A 200 7.60 19.83 9.28
CA LEU A 200 8.19 20.51 8.11
C LEU A 200 7.66 21.95 7.95
N ASN A 201 6.46 22.26 8.42
CA ASN A 201 5.91 23.60 8.28
C ASN A 201 6.45 24.60 9.33
N GLU A 202 7.02 24.10 10.42
CA GLU A 202 7.51 24.92 11.55
C GLU A 202 8.79 25.68 11.20
N THR A 203 9.73 25.05 10.47
CA THR A 203 11.03 25.63 10.13
C THR A 203 11.05 26.25 8.73
N GLU A 204 11.96 27.18 8.48
CA GLU A 204 12.11 27.79 7.15
C GLU A 204 12.65 26.79 6.13
N GLU A 205 13.64 26.00 6.54
CA GLU A 205 14.20 24.91 5.73
C GLU A 205 13.13 23.88 5.36
N GLY A 206 12.26 23.53 6.31
CA GLY A 206 11.14 22.61 6.08
C GLY A 206 10.12 23.17 5.09
N ARG A 207 9.75 24.46 5.21
CA ARG A 207 8.86 25.12 4.24
C ARG A 207 9.47 25.18 2.84
N GLN A 208 10.77 25.38 2.73
CA GLN A 208 11.47 25.32 1.44
C GLN A 208 11.47 23.91 0.85
N LYS A 209 11.67 22.87 1.69
CA LYS A 209 11.54 21.47 1.28
C LYS A 209 10.12 21.16 0.78
N LEU A 210 9.07 21.63 1.47
CA LEU A 210 7.67 21.47 1.05
C LEU A 210 7.39 22.13 -0.31
N LYS A 211 7.93 23.33 -0.58
CA LYS A 211 7.81 23.97 -1.90
C LYS A 211 8.41 23.11 -3.01
N ARG A 212 9.58 22.50 -2.77
CA ARG A 212 10.23 21.59 -3.74
C ARG A 212 9.41 20.30 -3.95
N ILE A 213 8.86 19.72 -2.88
CA ILE A 213 7.97 18.56 -2.95
C ILE A 213 6.73 18.88 -3.80
N ALA A 214 6.07 20.01 -3.54
CA ALA A 214 4.91 20.44 -4.30
C ALA A 214 5.23 20.63 -5.80
N MET A 215 6.40 21.20 -6.11
CA MET A 215 6.87 21.36 -7.48
C MET A 215 7.10 20.00 -8.17
N PHE A 216 7.73 19.06 -7.49
CA PHE A 216 7.93 17.70 -8.00
C PHE A 216 6.59 17.00 -8.32
N ILE A 217 5.63 17.05 -7.40
CA ILE A 217 4.31 16.42 -7.59
C ILE A 217 3.57 17.08 -8.76
N ARG A 218 3.60 18.41 -8.87
CA ARG A 218 2.98 19.12 -10.01
C ARG A 218 3.60 18.69 -11.34
N ASN A 219 4.92 18.60 -11.41
CA ASN A 219 5.62 18.16 -12.61
C ASN A 219 5.25 16.71 -12.98
N LYS A 220 5.07 15.84 -11.98
CA LYS A 220 4.61 14.46 -12.21
C LYS A 220 3.25 14.41 -12.92
N PHE A 221 2.26 15.17 -12.45
CA PHE A 221 0.95 15.19 -13.10
C PHE A 221 0.98 15.87 -14.48
N ASN A 222 1.78 16.92 -14.66
CA ASN A 222 1.91 17.60 -15.96
C ASN A 222 2.55 16.70 -17.03
N LEU A 223 3.54 15.88 -16.66
CA LEU A 223 4.17 14.91 -17.58
C LEU A 223 3.26 13.69 -17.87
N SER A 224 2.22 13.49 -17.05
CA SER A 224 1.27 12.38 -17.19
C SER A 224 -0.02 12.79 -17.91
N SER A 225 -0.17 14.08 -18.24
CA SER A 225 -1.32 14.62 -18.96
C SER A 225 -1.06 14.50 -20.47
N PRO A 226 -2.00 14.03 -21.30
CA PRO A 226 -1.86 14.18 -22.74
C PRO A 226 -1.77 15.69 -23.07
N PRO A 227 -1.02 16.08 -24.13
CA PRO A 227 -1.01 17.48 -24.54
C PRO A 227 -2.44 17.93 -24.84
N PRO A 228 -2.79 19.20 -24.53
CA PRO A 228 -4.10 19.74 -24.87
C PRO A 228 -4.35 19.59 -26.37
N SER A 229 -5.53 19.09 -26.73
CA SER A 229 -5.96 18.77 -28.10
C SER A 229 -6.03 19.97 -29.05
N ASP A 230 -5.69 21.18 -28.58
CA ASP A 230 -5.86 22.44 -29.30
C ASP A 230 -4.58 22.89 -30.01
N GLN A 231 -3.91 21.98 -30.74
CA GLN A 231 -2.94 22.34 -31.78
C GLN A 231 -2.99 21.33 -32.93
N ILE A 232 -4.16 21.17 -33.55
CA ILE A 232 -4.21 20.81 -34.97
C ILE A 232 -4.44 22.13 -35.71
N GLU A 233 -3.37 22.89 -35.93
CA GLU A 233 -3.36 23.86 -37.01
C GLU A 233 -3.48 23.07 -38.31
N THR A 234 -4.69 23.05 -38.87
CA THR A 234 -4.90 22.72 -40.28
C THR A 234 -4.13 23.74 -41.12
N VAL A 235 -2.92 23.38 -41.51
CA VAL A 235 -2.26 24.02 -42.65
C VAL A 235 -2.96 23.50 -43.90
N THR A 236 -3.53 24.45 -44.64
CA THR A 236 -4.27 24.28 -45.89
C THR A 236 -3.33 24.00 -47.06
#